data_AF-A0A838DT81-F1
#
_entry.id   AF-A0A838DT81-F1
#
_cell.length_a   1.000
_cell.length_b   1.000
_cell.length_c   1.000
_cell.angle_alpha   90.00
_cell.angle_beta   90.00
_cell.angle_gamma   90.00
#
_symmetry.space_group_name_H-M   'P 1'
#
loop_
_entity.id
_entity.type
_entity.pdbx_description
1 polymer ?
#
loop_
_entity_poly.entity_id
_entity_poly.type
_entity_poly.pdbx_seq_one_letter_code
_entity_poly.pdbx_strand_id
1 'polypeptide(L)' 'MVHRHNVLYSVLGIVFLVLAVLVAAGGLLFDIAVRNALFIVGGFLLVISLAYFHLSDQESRATV' A
#
# COMPACT_ATOMS: atom_id res chain seq x y z
N MET A 1 19.29 -13.93 -9.60
CA MET A 1 18.98 -12.48 -9.53
C MET A 1 17.64 -12.20 -8.81
N VAL A 2 17.24 -13.00 -7.80
CA VAL A 2 15.87 -12.96 -7.21
C VAL A 2 15.74 -11.95 -6.05
N HIS A 3 16.82 -11.66 -5.31
CA HIS A 3 16.80 -10.69 -4.20
C HIS A 3 16.36 -9.27 -4.59
N ARG A 4 16.53 -8.88 -5.85
CA ARG A 4 16.17 -7.54 -6.33
C ARG A 4 14.65 -7.34 -6.44
N HIS A 5 13.90 -8.41 -6.68
CA HIS A 5 12.45 -8.37 -6.84
C HIS A 5 11.72 -8.35 -5.49
N ASN A 6 12.20 -9.11 -4.50
CA ASN A 6 11.63 -9.08 -3.15
C ASN A 6 11.70 -7.67 -2.52
N VAL A 7 12.86 -7.02 -2.60
CA VAL A 7 13.04 -5.64 -2.09
C VAL A 7 12.13 -4.67 -2.84
N LEU A 8 11.96 -4.85 -4.15
CA LEU A 8 11.08 -4.00 -4.96
C LEU A 8 9.62 -4.10 -4.49
N TYR A 9 9.08 -5.30 -4.31
CA TYR A 9 7.70 -5.49 -3.83
C TYR A 9 7.51 -4.95 -2.42
N SER A 10 8.49 -5.13 -1.53
CA SER A 10 8.44 -4.57 -0.17
C SER A 10 8.42 -3.03 -0.18
N VAL A 11 9.26 -2.40 -1.02
CA VAL A 11 9.27 -0.94 -1.19
C VAL A 11 7.95 -0.43 -1.77
N LEU A 12 7.40 -1.09 -2.79
CA LEU A 12 6.08 -0.77 -3.35
C LEU A 12 4.99 -0.85 -2.27
N GLY A 13 4.98 -1.93 -1.48
CA GLY A 13 4.07 -2.09 -0.34
C GLY A 13 4.13 -0.91 0.62
N ILE A 14 5.33 -0.50 1.02
CA ILE A 14 5.54 0.66 1.92
C ILE A 14 5.05 1.96 1.28
N VAL A 15 5.36 2.21 0.00
CA VAL A 15 4.94 3.43 -0.71
C VAL A 15 3.41 3.54 -0.72
N PHE A 16 2.72 2.45 -1.08
CA PHE A 16 1.26 2.44 -1.08
C PHE A 16 0.66 2.58 0.33
N LEU A 17 1.31 2.02 1.36
CA LEU A 17 0.89 2.19 2.75
C LEU A 17 0.98 3.66 3.18
N VAL A 18 2.12 4.30 2.90
CA VAL A 18 2.33 5.73 3.22
C VAL A 18 1.32 6.60 2.49
N LEU A 19 1.07 6.33 1.21
CA LEU A 19 0.05 7.04 0.44
C LEU A 19 -1.36 6.85 1.03
N ALA A 20 -1.73 5.63 1.44
CA ALA A 20 -3.01 5.37 2.09
C ALA A 20 -3.19 6.20 3.37
N VAL A 21 -2.14 6.26 4.21
CA VAL A 21 -2.15 7.06 5.45
C VAL A 21 -2.25 8.55 5.14
N LEU A 22 -1.48 9.06 4.17
CA LEU A 22 -1.53 10.46 3.77
C LEU A 22 -2.90 10.85 3.20
N VAL A 23 -3.52 9.99 2.39
CA VAL A 23 -4.87 10.21 1.85
C VAL A 23 -5.91 10.24 2.97
N ALA A 24 -5.83 9.31 3.92
CA ALA A 24 -6.73 9.27 5.07
C ALA A 24 -6.57 10.51 5.98
N ALA A 25 -5.32 10.89 6.28
CA ALA A 25 -5.01 12.06 7.10
C ALA A 25 -5.42 13.38 6.41
N GLY A 26 -5.10 13.53 5.12
CA GLY A 26 -5.49 14.68 4.31
C GLY A 26 -7.00 14.80 4.14
N GLY A 27 -7.72 13.66 4.12
CA GLY A 27 -9.18 13.62 4.06
C GLY A 27 -9.88 14.29 5.23
N LEU A 28 -9.22 14.47 6.38
CA LEU A 28 -9.76 15.20 7.53
C LEU A 28 -9.92 16.71 7.28
N LEU A 29 -9.27 17.25 6.25
CA LEU A 29 -9.32 18.67 5.89
C LEU A 29 -10.50 19.03 4.98
N PHE A 30 -11.23 18.03 4.47
CA PHE A 30 -12.28 18.22 3.47
C PHE A 30 -13.67 17.89 4.02
N ASP A 31 -14.69 18.36 3.29
CA ASP A 31 -16.09 18.06 3.58
C ASP A 31 -16.40 16.56 3.55
N ILE A 32 -17.49 16.17 4.21
CA ILE A 32 -17.91 14.77 4.40
C ILE A 32 -17.95 13.97 3.09
N ALA A 33 -18.45 14.56 1.99
CA ALA A 33 -18.52 13.88 0.71
C ALA A 33 -17.13 13.54 0.14
N VAL A 34 -16.21 14.50 0.19
CA VAL A 34 -14.82 14.33 -0.27
C VAL A 34 -14.06 13.39 0.67
N ARG A 35 -14.26 13.52 1.99
CA ARG A 35 -13.67 12.64 2.99
C ARG A 35 -14.06 11.18 2.77
N ASN A 36 -15.33 10.90 2.46
CA ASN A 36 -15.80 9.54 2.17
C ASN A 36 -15.16 8.98 0.89
N ALA A 37 -15.04 9.79 -0.16
CA ALA A 37 -14.34 9.39 -1.38
C ALA A 37 -12.86 9.10 -1.11
N LEU A 38 -12.17 9.96 -0.34
CA LEU A 38 -10.78 9.75 0.06
C LEU A 38 -10.61 8.51 0.95
N PHE A 39 -11.58 8.20 1.80
CA PHE A 39 -11.57 6.96 2.58
C PHE A 39 -11.61 5.71 1.69
N ILE A 40 -12.45 5.71 0.65
CA ILE A 40 -12.52 4.61 -0.33
C ILE A 40 -11.19 4.49 -1.09
N VAL A 41 -10.65 5.62 -1.55
CA VAL A 41 -9.34 5.65 -2.25
C VAL A 41 -8.21 5.16 -1.34
N GLY A 42 -8.16 5.63 -0.09
CA GLY A 42 -7.18 5.19 0.91
C GLY A 42 -7.30 3.70 1.22
N GLY A 43 -8.52 3.18 1.34
CA GLY A 43 -8.78 1.76 1.49
C GLY A 43 -8.28 0.93 0.29
N PHE A 44 -8.48 1.43 -0.93
CA PHE A 44 -7.96 0.76 -2.13
C PHE A 44 -6.43 0.73 -2.17
N LEU A 45 -5.77 1.84 -1.81
CA LEU A 45 -4.32 1.90 -1.68
C LEU A 45 -3.79 0.94 -0.60
N LEU A 46 -4.52 0.77 0.51
CA LEU A 46 -4.17 -0.20 1.55
C LEU A 46 -4.24 -1.65 1.04
N VAL A 47 -5.29 -2.00 0.28
CA VAL A 47 -5.40 -3.34 -0.32
C VAL A 47 -4.23 -3.61 -1.27
N ILE A 48 -3.85 -2.63 -2.09
CA ILE A 48 -2.69 -2.75 -2.99
C ILE A 48 -1.40 -2.94 -2.18
N SER A 49 -1.21 -2.17 -1.11
CA SER A 49 -0.05 -2.31 -0.22
C SER A 49 0.07 -3.73 0.35
N LEU A 50 -1.04 -4.28 0.85
CA LEU A 50 -1.10 -5.65 1.37
C LEU A 50 -0.79 -6.69 0.29
N ALA A 51 -1.28 -6.50 -0.93
CA ALA A 51 -0.98 -7.39 -2.05
C ALA A 51 0.52 -7.41 -2.37
N TYR A 52 1.18 -6.25 -2.37
CA TYR A 52 2.63 -6.16 -2.60
C TYR A 52 3.44 -6.79 -1.46
N PHE A 53 3.04 -6.60 -0.20
CA PHE A 53 3.68 -7.32 0.91
C PHE A 53 3.47 -8.82 0.84
N HIS A 54 2.29 -9.27 0.42
CA HIS A 54 2.03 -10.69 0.21
C HIS A 54 2.94 -11.26 -0.89
N LEU A 55 3.08 -10.57 -2.03
CA LEU A 55 3.99 -10.99 -3.11
C LEU A 55 5.45 -11.04 -2.64
N SER A 56 5.88 -10.06 -1.83
CA SER A 56 7.20 -10.03 -1.20
C SER A 56 7.42 -11.25 -0.29
N ASP A 57 6.44 -11.62 0.54
CA ASP A 57 6.53 -12.81 1.40
C ASP A 57 6.58 -14.12 0.58
N GLN A 58 5.74 -14.25 -0.45
CA GLN A 58 5.76 -15.42 -1.35
C GLN A 58 7.13 -15.58 -2.03
N GLU A 59 7.71 -14.48 -2.52
CA GLU A 59 9.01 -14.52 -3.18
C GLU A 59 10.15 -14.81 -2.19
N SER A 60 10.07 -14.29 -0.97
CA SER A 60 11.02 -14.62 0.09
C SER A 60 11.00 -16.12 0.41
N ARG A 61 9.81 -16.73 0.52
CA ARG A 61 9.65 -18.17 0.77
C ARG A 61 10.10 -19.05 -0.38
N ALA A 62 9.95 -18.61 -1.62
CA ALA A 62 10.39 -19.35 -2.80
C ALA A 62 11.92 -19.40 -2.96
N THR A 63 12.67 -18.60 -2.20
CA THR A 63 14.15 -18.54 -2.26
C THR A 63 14.87 -19.28 -1.12
N VAL A 64 14.14 -19.83 -0.15
CA VAL A 64 14.66 -20.65 0.96
C VAL A 64 14.53 -22.12 0.62
#